data_AF-M0MH19-F1
#
_entry.id   AF-M0MH19-F1
#
_cell.length_a   1.000
_cell.length_b   1.000
_cell.length_c   1.000
_cell.angle_alpha   90.00
_cell.angle_beta   90.00
_cell.angle_gamma   90.00
#
_symmetry.space_group_name_H-M   'P 1'
#
loop_
_entity.id
_entity.type
_entity.pdbx_description
1 polymer ?
#
loop_
_entity_poly.entity_id
_entity_poly.type
_entity_poly.pdbx_seq_one_letter_code
_entity_poly.pdbx_strand_id
1 'polypeptide(L)'
;MGVIVHLLGLVFGVFAAIPMYILSTADFSKANARCALNWQLFFLGVLFMLLVVFFVVGSDLVSVIAGFMIFGLVVADLLFSLYATYKATTGDVWSYPFAPEII
;
A
#
# COMPACT_ATOMS: atom_id res chain seq x y z
N MET A 1 13.18 0.33 12.54
CA MET A 1 12.66 0.78 11.22
C MET A 1 11.57 -0.12 10.65
N GLY A 2 11.71 -1.46 10.70
CA GLY A 2 10.71 -2.38 10.13
C GLY A 2 9.25 -2.21 10.58
N VAL A 3 9.00 -1.73 11.81
CA VAL A 3 7.63 -1.47 12.30
C VAL A 3 7.05 -0.17 11.73
N ILE A 4 7.83 0.92 11.77
CA ILE A 4 7.35 2.27 11.45
C ILE A 4 7.13 2.47 9.95
N VAL A 5 7.78 1.65 9.09
CA VAL A 5 7.67 1.80 7.63
C VAL A 5 6.25 1.63 7.12
N HIS A 6 5.46 0.73 7.71
CA HIS A 6 4.06 0.51 7.32
C HIS A 6 3.18 1.73 7.69
N LEU A 7 3.42 2.35 8.85
CA LEU A 7 2.72 3.58 9.26
C LEU A 7 3.14 4.79 8.42
N LEU A 8 4.43 4.93 8.11
CA LEU A 8 4.90 6.00 7.24
C LEU A 8 4.39 5.80 5.82
N GLY A 9 4.37 4.55 5.33
CA GLY A 9 3.78 4.19 4.05
C GLY A 9 2.29 4.52 4.00
N LEU A 10 1.53 4.24 5.05
CA LEU A 10 0.12 4.61 5.15
C LEU A 10 -0.11 6.13 5.04
N VAL A 11 0.71 6.95 5.69
CA VAL A 11 0.51 8.41 5.75
C VAL A 11 1.08 9.13 4.52
N PHE A 12 2.24 8.68 4.04
CA PHE A 12 3.01 9.38 2.99
C PHE A 12 3.14 8.57 1.69
N GLY A 13 2.57 7.37 1.64
CA GLY A 13 2.60 6.50 0.47
C GLY A 13 4.01 6.07 0.07
N VAL A 14 4.23 6.02 -1.24
CA VAL A 14 5.52 5.70 -1.86
C VAL A 14 6.65 6.64 -1.42
N PHE A 15 6.35 7.89 -1.05
CA PHE A 15 7.36 8.86 -0.63
C PHE A 15 8.02 8.50 0.70
N ALA A 16 7.35 7.73 1.55
CA ALA A 16 7.97 7.14 2.73
C ALA A 16 8.55 5.74 2.45
N ALA A 17 7.84 4.90 1.70
CA ALA A 17 8.26 3.52 1.51
C ALA A 17 9.57 3.39 0.70
N ILE A 18 9.78 4.23 -0.32
CA ILE A 18 10.99 4.26 -1.15
C ILE A 18 12.26 4.53 -0.32
N PRO A 19 12.38 5.67 0.40
CA PRO A 19 13.59 5.94 1.17
C PRO A 19 13.82 4.90 2.26
N MET A 20 12.76 4.38 2.89
CA MET A 20 12.89 3.33 3.89
C MET A 20 13.45 2.02 3.31
N TYR A 21 13.09 1.67 2.06
CA TYR A 21 13.64 0.50 1.38
C TYR A 21 15.11 0.69 1.02
N ILE A 22 15.47 1.86 0.49
CA ILE A 22 16.84 2.15 0.03
C ILE A 22 17.81 2.28 1.23
N LEU A 23 17.37 2.94 2.30
CA LEU A 23 18.22 3.23 3.46
C LEU A 23 18.30 2.07 4.47
N SER A 24 17.40 1.09 4.38
CA SER A 24 17.43 -0.07 5.29
C SER A 24 18.57 -1.02 4.95
N THR A 25 19.46 -1.25 5.92
CA THR A 25 20.58 -2.19 5.81
C THR A 25 20.29 -3.54 6.48
N ALA A 26 19.56 -3.54 7.60
CA ALA A 26 19.19 -4.76 8.31
C ALA A 26 18.13 -5.54 7.53
N ASP A 27 18.34 -6.84 7.35
CA ASP A 27 17.48 -7.73 6.54
C ASP A 27 16.00 -7.62 6.92
N PHE A 28 15.70 -7.64 8.22
CA PHE A 28 14.33 -7.50 8.73
C PHE A 28 13.68 -6.17 8.34
N SER A 29 14.42 -5.06 8.45
CA SER A 29 13.89 -3.73 8.10
C SER A 29 13.75 -3.58 6.59
N LYS A 30 14.71 -4.09 5.82
CA LYS A 30 14.68 -4.04 4.35
C LYS A 30 13.56 -4.89 3.77
N ALA A 31 13.32 -6.07 4.33
CA ALA A 31 12.22 -6.94 3.92
C ALA A 31 10.86 -6.30 4.21
N ASN A 32 10.65 -5.73 5.40
CA ASN A 32 9.41 -5.00 5.72
C ASN A 32 9.23 -3.76 4.83
N ALA A 33 10.30 -3.02 4.55
CA ALA A 33 10.24 -1.87 3.66
C ALA A 33 9.92 -2.27 2.20
N ARG A 34 10.39 -3.42 1.74
CA ARG A 34 10.02 -3.98 0.44
C ARG A 34 8.53 -4.33 0.39
N CYS A 35 7.99 -4.99 1.41
CA CYS A 35 6.55 -5.30 1.50
C CYS A 35 5.70 -4.02 1.48
N ALA A 36 6.06 -3.02 2.29
CA ALA A 36 5.38 -1.73 2.31
C ALA A 36 5.44 -1.02 0.96
N LEU A 37 6.60 -1.07 0.28
CA LEU A 37 6.78 -0.42 -1.01
C LEU A 37 6.00 -1.11 -2.14
N ASN A 38 6.04 -2.45 -2.20
CA ASN A 38 5.23 -3.22 -3.14
C ASN A 38 3.73 -2.93 -2.96
N TRP A 39 3.27 -2.84 -1.71
CA TRP A 39 1.89 -2.44 -1.42
C TRP A 39 1.56 -1.01 -1.86
N GLN A 40 2.38 -0.02 -1.51
CA GLN A 40 2.12 1.38 -1.87
C GLN A 40 2.16 1.62 -3.38
N LEU A 41 3.02 0.90 -4.11
CA LEU A 41 3.03 0.93 -5.58
C LEU A 41 1.77 0.31 -6.18
N PHE A 42 1.34 -0.85 -5.66
CA PHE A 42 0.10 -1.48 -6.07
C PHE A 42 -1.11 -0.59 -5.80
N PHE A 43 -1.23 -0.08 -4.58
CA PHE A 43 -2.29 0.86 -4.17
C PHE A 43 -2.34 2.07 -5.10
N LEU A 44 -1.21 2.73 -5.33
CA LEU A 44 -1.14 3.91 -6.19
C LEU A 44 -1.55 3.59 -7.63
N GLY A 45 -1.08 2.46 -8.19
CA GLY A 45 -1.42 2.04 -9.54
C GLY A 45 -2.92 1.76 -9.71
N VAL A 46 -3.51 0.99 -8.78
CA VAL A 46 -4.95 0.68 -8.80
C VAL A 46 -5.78 1.94 -8.56
N LEU A 47 -5.39 2.80 -7.61
CA LEU A 47 -6.07 4.06 -7.34
C LEU A 47 -6.08 4.95 -8.58
N PHE A 48 -4.93 5.11 -9.25
CA PHE A 48 -4.84 5.89 -10.48
C PHE A 48 -5.80 5.35 -11.57
N MET A 49 -5.78 4.05 -11.81
CA MET A 49 -6.67 3.41 -12.79
C MET A 49 -8.15 3.62 -12.45
N LEU A 50 -8.53 3.45 -11.18
CA LEU A 50 -9.91 3.66 -10.74
C LEU A 50 -10.35 5.11 -10.83
N LEU A 51 -9.47 6.07 -10.52
CA LEU A 51 -9.76 7.50 -10.67
C LEU A 51 -9.97 7.88 -12.14
N VAL A 52 -9.14 7.35 -13.05
CA VAL A 52 -9.34 7.51 -14.49
C VAL A 52 -10.71 6.97 -14.89
N VAL A 53 -11.07 5.76 -14.47
CA VAL A 53 -12.39 5.18 -14.76
C VAL A 53 -13.52 6.07 -14.20
N PHE A 54 -13.39 6.52 -12.94
CA PHE A 54 -14.41 7.30 -12.25
C PHE A 54 -14.72 8.63 -12.95
N PHE A 55 -13.69 9.36 -13.37
CA PHE A 55 -13.84 10.70 -13.96
C PHE A 55 -14.00 10.71 -15.48
N VAL A 56 -13.48 9.70 -16.18
CA VAL A 56 -13.42 9.71 -17.66
C VAL A 56 -14.55 8.89 -18.27
N VAL A 57 -14.98 7.80 -17.64
CA VAL A 57 -16.09 7.00 -18.18
C VAL A 57 -17.40 7.73 -17.89
N GLY A 58 -18.02 8.32 -18.90
CA GLY A 58 -19.26 9.10 -18.79
C GLY A 58 -20.53 8.28 -18.50
N SER A 59 -20.41 7.19 -17.73
CA SER A 59 -21.51 6.33 -17.31
C SER A 59 -21.66 6.38 -15.79
N ASP A 60 -22.79 6.87 -15.31
CA ASP A 60 -23.08 7.02 -13.87
C ASP A 60 -22.92 5.69 -13.10
N LEU A 61 -23.41 4.59 -13.67
CA LEU A 61 -23.28 3.26 -13.04
C LEU A 61 -21.80 2.87 -12.88
N VAL A 62 -20.97 3.10 -13.89
CA VAL A 62 -19.54 2.78 -13.84
C VAL A 62 -18.84 3.66 -12.80
N SER A 63 -19.14 4.96 -12.76
CA SER A 63 -18.58 5.87 -11.75
C SER A 63 -18.99 5.46 -10.32
N VAL A 64 -20.24 5.06 -10.09
CA VAL A 64 -20.68 4.56 -8.78
C VAL A 64 -19.89 3.32 -8.36
N ILE A 65 -19.73 2.34 -9.25
CA ILE A 65 -18.94 1.13 -8.98
C ILE A 65 -17.48 1.47 -8.68
N ALA A 66 -16.86 2.34 -9.50
CA ALA A 66 -15.50 2.80 -9.28
C ALA A 66 -15.34 3.52 -7.93
N GLY A 67 -16.33 4.33 -7.53
CA GLY A 67 -16.34 4.99 -6.22
C GLY A 67 -16.32 4.01 -5.06
N PHE A 68 -17.15 2.96 -5.10
CA PHE A 68 -17.12 1.90 -4.09
C PHE A 68 -15.80 1.12 -4.08
N MET A 69 -15.21 0.86 -5.25
CA MET A 69 -13.90 0.20 -5.33
C MET A 69 -12.78 1.07 -4.75
N ILE A 70 -12.78 2.39 -5.02
CA ILE A 70 -11.83 3.34 -4.42
C ILE A 70 -11.98 3.34 -2.90
N PHE A 71 -13.22 3.43 -2.40
CA PHE A 71 -13.48 3.37 -0.97
C PHE A 71 -12.94 2.06 -0.34
N GLY A 72 -13.24 0.92 -0.96
CA GLY A 72 -12.73 -0.37 -0.51
C GLY A 72 -11.20 -0.45 -0.52
N LEU A 73 -10.55 0.11 -1.54
CA LEU A 73 -9.09 0.15 -1.65
C LEU A 73 -8.46 0.99 -0.53
N VAL A 74 -9.02 2.16 -0.22
CA VAL A 74 -8.54 3.03 0.87
C VAL A 74 -8.72 2.36 2.24
N VAL A 75 -9.88 1.70 2.45
CA VAL A 75 -10.10 0.91 3.67
C VAL A 75 -9.10 -0.25 3.77
N ALA A 76 -8.81 -0.94 2.67
CA ALA A 76 -7.82 -2.01 2.63
C ALA A 76 -6.42 -1.49 2.96
N ASP A 77 -6.01 -0.35 2.42
CA ASP A 77 -4.71 0.28 2.73
C ASP A 77 -4.55 0.59 4.21
N LEU A 78 -5.58 1.16 4.82
CA LEU A 78 -5.61 1.40 6.26
C LEU A 78 -5.50 0.09 7.06
N LEU A 79 -6.39 -0.87 6.81
CA LEU A 79 -6.45 -2.10 7.60
C LEU A 79 -5.21 -2.97 7.44
N PHE A 80 -4.73 -3.15 6.20
CA PHE A 80 -3.56 -3.97 5.94
C PHE A 80 -2.28 -3.30 6.44
N SER A 81 -2.14 -1.99 6.33
CA SER A 81 -0.96 -1.31 6.89
C SER A 81 -0.93 -1.38 8.41
N LEU A 82 -2.06 -1.20 9.09
CA LEU A 82 -2.14 -1.39 10.54
C LEU A 82 -1.82 -2.83 10.95
N TYR A 83 -2.33 -3.81 10.20
CA TYR A 83 -2.03 -5.21 10.46
C TYR A 83 -0.55 -5.56 10.19
N ALA A 84 0.03 -5.03 9.12
CA ALA A 84 1.46 -5.18 8.80
C ALA A 84 2.33 -4.56 9.90
N THR A 85 1.94 -3.39 10.44
CA THR A 85 2.58 -2.80 11.62
C THR A 85 2.54 -3.77 12.80
N TYR A 86 1.37 -4.32 13.14
CA TYR A 86 1.23 -5.31 14.20
C TYR A 86 2.15 -6.52 13.99
N LYS A 87 2.17 -7.10 12.79
CA LYS A 87 3.05 -8.23 12.44
C LYS A 87 4.53 -7.87 12.54
N ALA A 88 4.92 -6.67 12.14
CA ALA A 88 6.29 -6.22 12.31
C ALA A 88 6.69 -6.10 13.80
N THR A 89 5.74 -5.76 14.71
CA THR A 89 6.04 -5.75 16.16
C THR A 89 6.28 -7.14 16.73
N THR A 90 5.71 -8.18 16.13
CA THR A 90 5.96 -9.58 16.50
C THR A 90 7.20 -10.17 15.85
N GLY A 91 7.95 -9.38 15.08
CA GLY A 91 9.16 -9.82 14.38
C GLY A 91 8.90 -10.50 13.03
N ASP A 92 7.67 -10.45 12.52
CA ASP A 92 7.31 -11.08 11.26
C ASP A 92 7.46 -10.11 10.08
N VAL A 93 7.80 -10.67 8.91
CA VAL A 93 7.70 -9.96 7.62
C VAL A 93 6.41 -10.42 6.96
N TRP A 94 5.40 -9.55 6.96
CA TRP A 94 4.11 -9.87 6.39
C TRP A 94 3.94 -9.26 5.00
N SER A 95 3.61 -10.11 4.02
CA SER A 95 3.27 -9.68 2.66
C SER A 95 1.80 -9.29 2.59
N TYR A 96 1.56 -8.11 2.01
CA TYR A 96 0.21 -7.61 1.81
C TYR A 96 -0.57 -8.51 0.83
N PRO A 97 -1.81 -8.90 1.16
CA PRO A 97 -2.68 -9.63 0.25
C PRO A 97 -2.84 -8.87 -1.06
N PHE A 98 -2.81 -9.60 -2.18
CA PHE A 98 -2.98 -9.07 -3.54
C PHE A 98 -1.84 -8.18 -4.07
N ALA A 99 -0.90 -7.75 -3.22
CA ALA A 99 0.26 -6.99 -3.65
C ALA A 99 1.20 -7.90 -4.47
N PRO A 100 1.48 -7.59 -5.74
CA PRO A 100 2.51 -8.30 -6.48
C PRO A 100 3.90 -7.96 -5.95
N GLU A 101 4.85 -8.87 -6.13
CA GLU A 101 6.27 -8.54 -5.98
C GLU A 101 6.74 -7.75 -7.19
N ILE A 102 6.82 -6.43 -7.04
CA ILE A 102 7.26 -5.50 -8.10
C ILE A 102 8.78 -5.31 -8.03
N ILE A 103 9.32 -5.30 -6.81
CA ILE A 103 10.72 -5.07 -6.48
C ILE A 103 11.26 -6.25 -5.67
#